data_AF-A0AAP5V5X8-F1
#
_entry.id   AF-A0AAP5V5X8-F1
#
_cell.length_a   1.000
_cell.length_b   1.000
_cell.length_c   1.000
_cell.angle_alpha   90.00
_cell.angle_beta   90.00
_cell.angle_gamma   90.00
#
_symmetry.space_group_name_H-M   'P 1'
#
loop_
_entity.id
_entity.type
_entity.pdbx_description
1 polymer ?
#
loop_
_entity_poly.entity_id
_entity_poly.type
_entity_poly.pdbx_seq_one_letter_code
_entity_poly.pdbx_strand_id
1 'polypeptide(L)'
;VETLAFLRDENENNRTRTYCLGMSKWKQPSVAAFLRSTHQEPVFLRSPSKALAKAEENQGRLVVWASKCTVSFEEECQSKRVNLIKMEDGFLRSKGLGSDLIPPLSLVLDNEGIYYNPNHPSELETLIERGRFTENSL
;
A
#
# COMPACT_ATOMS: atom_id res chain seq x y z
N VAL A 1 -23.39 9.52 8.68
CA VAL A 1 -23.20 8.18 9.32
C VAL A 1 -22.23 7.34 8.51
N GLU A 2 -22.39 7.27 7.17
CA GLU A 2 -21.49 6.52 6.27
C GLU A 2 -20.02 6.96 6.31
N THR A 3 -19.72 8.26 6.32
CA THR A 3 -18.32 8.73 6.41
C THR A 3 -17.61 8.28 7.68
N LEU A 4 -18.32 8.23 8.82
CA LEU A 4 -17.75 7.76 10.08
C LEU A 4 -17.52 6.24 10.07
N ALA A 5 -18.43 5.49 9.43
CA ALA A 5 -18.25 4.05 9.23
C ALA A 5 -17.03 3.77 8.36
N PHE A 6 -16.89 4.45 7.23
CA PHE A 6 -15.72 4.36 6.35
C PHE A 6 -14.41 4.65 7.11
N LEU A 7 -14.34 5.76 7.84
CA LEU A 7 -13.13 6.13 8.58
C LEU A 7 -12.79 5.11 9.69
N ARG A 8 -13.80 4.53 10.34
CA ARG A 8 -13.60 3.45 11.30
C ARG A 8 -13.05 2.21 10.62
N ASP A 9 -13.62 1.81 9.49
CA ASP A 9 -13.21 0.59 8.78
C ASP A 9 -11.78 0.74 8.24
N GLU A 10 -11.41 1.91 7.71
CA GLU A 10 -10.03 2.23 7.34
C GLU A 10 -9.07 2.23 8.55
N ASN A 11 -9.51 2.72 9.70
CA ASN A 11 -8.75 2.65 10.94
C ASN A 11 -8.46 1.21 11.36
N GLU A 12 -9.46 0.33 11.28
CA GLU A 12 -9.30 -1.10 11.60
C GLU A 12 -8.42 -1.83 10.57
N ASN A 13 -8.59 -1.54 9.28
CA ASN A 13 -7.73 -2.05 8.21
C ASN A 13 -6.26 -1.66 8.38
N ASN A 14 -6.01 -0.53 9.05
CA ASN A 14 -4.69 0.00 9.38
C ASN A 14 -4.22 -0.34 10.80
N ARG A 15 -4.85 -1.28 11.49
CA ARG A 15 -4.44 -1.69 12.85
C ARG A 15 -3.12 -2.43 12.87
N THR A 16 -2.83 -3.20 11.80
CA THR A 16 -1.57 -3.94 11.64
C THR A 16 -0.40 -2.98 11.46
N ARG A 17 0.69 -3.22 12.19
CA ARG A 17 1.89 -2.39 12.13
C ARG A 17 2.47 -2.41 10.72
N THR A 18 2.71 -1.22 10.17
CA THR A 18 3.10 -1.07 8.77
C THR A 18 4.53 -0.56 8.64
N TYR A 19 5.35 -1.24 7.85
CA TYR A 19 6.73 -0.85 7.55
C TYR A 19 6.85 -0.45 6.08
N CYS A 20 7.19 0.82 5.83
CA CYS A 20 7.19 1.39 4.48
C CYS A 20 8.60 1.48 3.89
N LEU A 21 8.74 1.13 2.61
CA LEU A 21 10.00 1.17 1.86
C LEU A 21 9.82 1.86 0.49
N GLY A 22 10.88 2.44 -0.05
CA GLY A 22 10.94 2.86 -1.46
C GLY A 22 10.30 4.23 -1.77
N MET A 23 9.84 4.96 -0.75
CA MET A 23 9.17 6.25 -0.91
C MET A 23 10.10 7.43 -0.67
N SER A 24 9.94 8.50 -1.45
CA SER A 24 10.63 9.78 -1.20
C SER A 24 10.18 10.39 0.13
N LYS A 25 11.07 11.11 0.82
CA LYS A 25 10.76 11.73 2.13
C LYS A 25 9.52 12.63 2.09
N TRP A 26 9.35 13.38 1.01
CA TRP A 26 8.24 14.32 0.87
C TRP A 26 6.88 13.63 0.71
N LYS A 27 6.83 12.39 0.19
CA LYS A 27 5.59 11.59 0.09
C LYS A 27 5.18 11.00 1.44
N GLN A 28 6.12 10.82 2.38
CA GLN A 28 5.88 10.10 3.64
C GLN A 28 4.74 10.67 4.48
N PRO A 29 4.57 11.99 4.66
CA PRO A 29 3.44 12.53 5.43
C PRO A 29 2.08 12.19 4.81
N SER A 30 1.98 12.24 3.48
CA SER A 30 0.74 11.92 2.77
C SER A 30 0.43 10.43 2.88
N VAL A 31 1.43 9.57 2.64
CA VAL A 31 1.29 8.11 2.81
C VAL A 31 0.96 7.75 4.26
N ALA A 32 1.57 8.44 5.24
CA ALA A 32 1.27 8.21 6.65
C ALA A 32 -0.19 8.51 6.97
N ALA A 33 -0.77 9.55 6.39
CA ALA A 33 -2.18 9.88 6.57
C ALA A 33 -3.13 8.77 6.08
N PHE A 34 -2.76 8.03 5.03
CA PHE A 34 -3.53 6.88 4.52
C PHE A 34 -3.33 5.59 5.32
N LEU A 35 -2.17 5.40 5.96
CA LEU A 35 -1.79 4.12 6.58
C LEU A 35 -1.82 4.12 8.12
N ARG A 36 -2.03 5.28 8.75
CA ARG A 36 -2.11 5.39 10.21
C ARG A 36 -3.45 4.88 10.75
N SER A 37 -3.46 4.53 12.02
CA SER A 37 -4.66 4.25 12.80
C SER A 37 -4.49 4.77 14.22
N THR A 38 -5.54 4.65 15.04
CA THR A 38 -5.49 4.90 16.48
C THR A 38 -4.50 4.00 17.23
N HIS A 39 -4.01 2.93 16.60
CA HIS A 39 -3.13 1.94 17.23
C HIS A 39 -1.66 2.07 16.79
N GLN A 40 -1.39 2.63 15.60
CA GLN A 40 -0.03 2.67 15.07
C GLN A 40 0.15 3.78 14.03
N GLU A 41 1.41 4.21 13.90
CA GLU A 41 1.89 5.03 12.81
C GLU A 41 2.84 4.19 11.93
N PRO A 42 2.76 4.31 10.60
CA PRO A 42 3.65 3.57 9.71
C PRO A 42 5.11 3.99 9.89
N VAL A 43 6.00 3.02 9.84
CA VAL A 43 7.44 3.23 10.04
C VAL A 43 8.14 3.23 8.68
N PHE A 44 8.66 4.39 8.27
CA PHE A 44 9.40 4.52 7.01
C PHE A 44 10.87 4.14 7.18
N LEU A 45 11.31 3.20 6.36
CA LEU A 45 12.67 2.67 6.38
C LEU A 45 13.32 2.84 5.00
N ARG A 46 14.65 2.86 4.99
CA ARG A 46 15.45 2.97 3.77
C ARG A 46 16.14 1.66 3.39
N SER A 47 16.29 0.76 4.34
CA SER A 47 16.98 -0.50 4.18
C SER A 47 15.94 -1.61 4.03
N PRO A 48 15.93 -2.34 2.89
CA PRO A 48 15.01 -3.46 2.68
C PRO A 48 15.13 -4.52 3.77
N SER A 49 16.36 -4.94 4.09
CA SER A 49 16.62 -5.95 5.13
C SER A 49 16.13 -5.53 6.52
N LYS A 50 16.30 -4.26 6.92
CA LYS A 50 15.75 -3.75 8.18
C LYS A 50 14.22 -3.70 8.18
N ALA A 51 13.60 -3.35 7.06
CA ALA A 51 12.14 -3.33 6.93
C ALA A 51 11.56 -4.74 7.05
N LEU A 52 12.16 -5.70 6.35
CA LEU A 52 11.76 -7.09 6.41
C LEU A 52 11.93 -7.69 7.81
N ALA A 53 13.10 -7.49 8.44
CA ALA A 53 13.35 -7.98 9.79
C ALA A 53 12.34 -7.42 10.82
N LYS A 54 12.00 -6.13 10.72
CA LYS A 54 11.00 -5.52 11.61
C LYS A 54 9.59 -6.03 11.35
N ALA A 55 9.20 -6.18 10.08
CA ALA A 55 7.90 -6.72 9.71
C ALA A 55 7.74 -8.16 10.22
N GLU A 56 8.76 -9.00 10.06
CA GLU A 56 8.81 -10.36 10.58
C GLU A 56 8.73 -10.39 12.13
N GLU A 57 9.59 -9.65 12.82
CA GLU A 57 9.65 -9.59 14.29
C GLU A 57 8.32 -9.15 14.91
N ASN A 58 7.63 -8.18 14.29
CA ASN A 58 6.43 -7.58 14.85
C ASN A 58 5.14 -8.14 14.26
N GLN A 59 5.21 -9.20 13.43
CA GLN A 59 4.08 -9.73 12.66
C GLN A 59 3.32 -8.62 11.91
N GLY A 60 4.09 -7.65 11.39
CA GLY A 60 3.58 -6.51 10.65
C GLY A 60 3.50 -6.79 9.15
N ARG A 61 2.96 -5.81 8.42
CA ARG A 61 2.96 -5.80 6.95
C ARG A 61 4.07 -4.88 6.42
N LEU A 62 4.61 -5.23 5.27
CA LEU A 62 5.59 -4.43 4.54
C LEU A 62 4.92 -3.80 3.33
N VAL A 63 4.98 -2.48 3.23
CA VAL A 63 4.45 -1.72 2.09
C VAL A 63 5.63 -1.12 1.32
N VAL A 64 5.79 -1.50 0.06
CA VAL A 64 6.89 -1.03 -0.79
C VAL A 64 6.35 -0.24 -1.96
N TRP A 65 6.97 0.90 -2.29
CA TRP A 65 6.67 1.57 -3.55
C TRP A 65 6.99 0.63 -4.72
N ALA A 66 6.03 0.35 -5.59
CA ALA A 66 6.08 -0.78 -6.53
C ALA A 66 7.34 -0.78 -7.40
N SER A 67 7.73 0.39 -7.94
CA SER A 67 8.96 0.54 -8.74
C SER A 67 10.28 0.34 -7.99
N LYS A 68 10.24 0.18 -6.66
CA LYS A 68 11.40 -0.14 -5.81
C LYS A 68 11.42 -1.58 -5.31
N CYS A 69 10.40 -2.37 -5.61
CA CYS A 69 10.36 -3.79 -5.27
C CYS A 69 11.13 -4.60 -6.34
N THR A 70 12.16 -5.33 -5.92
CA THR A 70 12.86 -6.28 -6.80
C THR A 70 12.26 -7.67 -6.62
N VAL A 71 12.37 -8.51 -7.66
CA VAL A 71 11.94 -9.92 -7.61
C VAL A 71 12.60 -10.66 -6.44
N SER A 72 13.91 -10.46 -6.26
CA SER A 72 14.65 -11.06 -5.15
C SER A 72 14.15 -10.66 -3.76
N PHE A 73 13.66 -9.42 -3.61
CA PHE A 73 13.14 -8.94 -2.33
C PHE A 73 11.73 -9.48 -2.06
N GLU A 74 10.93 -9.64 -3.11
CA GLU A 74 9.63 -10.29 -3.05
C GLU A 74 9.74 -11.76 -2.65
N GLU A 75 10.66 -12.50 -3.28
CA GLU A 75 11.00 -13.89 -2.91
C GLU A 75 11.47 -14.00 -1.45
N GLU A 76 12.29 -13.04 -0.98
CA GLU A 76 12.74 -12.99 0.41
C GLU A 76 11.57 -12.79 1.38
N CYS A 77 10.66 -11.86 1.08
CA CYS A 77 9.45 -11.62 1.88
C CYS A 77 8.57 -12.87 1.92
N GLN A 78 8.37 -13.54 0.79
CA GLN A 78 7.60 -14.78 0.68
C GLN A 78 8.21 -15.91 1.52
N SER A 79 9.53 -16.10 1.45
CA SER A 79 10.25 -17.12 2.21
C SER A 79 10.09 -16.94 3.73
N LYS A 80 10.01 -15.67 4.18
CA LYS A 80 9.79 -15.28 5.58
C LYS A 80 8.32 -15.15 5.96
N ARG A 81 7.39 -15.41 5.03
CA ARG A 81 5.94 -15.28 5.20
C ARG A 81 5.52 -13.90 5.70
N VAL A 82 6.25 -12.86 5.28
CA VAL A 82 5.90 -11.47 5.57
C VAL A 82 4.89 -10.99 4.51
N ASN A 83 3.79 -10.39 4.96
CA ASN A 83 2.81 -9.81 4.07
C ASN A 83 3.42 -8.60 3.35
N LEU A 84 3.69 -8.74 2.05
CA LEU A 84 4.25 -7.72 1.19
C LEU A 84 3.15 -7.10 0.33
N ILE A 85 3.04 -5.78 0.37
CA ILE A 85 2.07 -4.99 -0.38
C ILE A 85 2.82 -4.01 -1.27
N LYS A 86 2.51 -4.00 -2.56
CA LYS A 86 3.04 -3.03 -3.53
C LYS A 86 2.14 -1.81 -3.54
N MET A 87 2.72 -0.62 -3.46
CA MET A 87 2.03 0.66 -3.47
C MET A 87 2.38 1.48 -4.71
N GLU A 88 1.40 2.19 -5.27
CA GLU A 88 1.61 3.21 -6.30
C GLU A 88 0.62 4.38 -6.12
N ASP A 89 0.81 5.47 -6.87
CA ASP A 89 -0.18 6.55 -6.92
C ASP A 89 -1.53 6.01 -7.44
N GLY A 90 -2.65 6.44 -6.85
CA GLY A 90 -3.97 6.02 -7.30
C GLY A 90 -4.44 6.70 -8.59
N PHE A 91 -5.42 6.08 -9.26
CA PHE A 91 -5.97 6.58 -10.53
C PHE A 91 -6.49 8.02 -10.44
N LEU A 92 -7.12 8.38 -9.31
CA LEU A 92 -7.52 9.75 -9.01
C LEU A 92 -6.46 10.43 -8.14
N ARG A 93 -5.42 10.94 -8.81
CA ARG A 93 -4.20 11.37 -8.12
C ARG A 93 -4.31 12.74 -7.47
N SER A 94 -4.58 13.80 -8.22
CA SER A 94 -4.57 15.19 -7.71
C SER A 94 -5.06 16.19 -8.76
N LYS A 95 -5.44 17.40 -8.34
CA LYS A 95 -5.58 18.56 -9.24
C LYS A 95 -4.22 19.23 -9.46
N GLY A 96 -3.41 18.64 -10.33
CA GLY A 96 -2.04 19.10 -10.67
C GLY A 96 -1.04 17.95 -10.68
N LEU A 97 0.23 18.24 -11.02
CA LEU A 97 1.24 17.21 -11.26
C LEU A 97 1.99 16.78 -9.99
N GLY A 98 2.49 15.55 -10.02
CA GLY A 98 3.37 15.04 -8.96
C GLY A 98 4.74 15.72 -8.92
N SER A 99 5.20 16.25 -10.06
CA SER A 99 6.42 17.06 -10.16
C SER A 99 6.33 18.34 -9.33
N ASP A 100 5.11 18.84 -9.11
CA ASP A 100 4.85 20.05 -8.33
C ASP A 100 4.70 19.75 -6.83
N LEU A 101 5.07 18.52 -6.41
CA LEU A 101 4.98 18.00 -5.04
C LEU A 101 3.56 18.03 -4.48
N ILE A 102 2.55 17.98 -5.34
CA ILE A 102 1.15 17.92 -4.92
C ILE A 102 0.87 16.52 -4.32
N PRO A 103 0.38 16.47 -3.07
CA PRO A 103 0.01 15.22 -2.41
C PRO A 103 -0.99 14.39 -3.21
N PRO A 104 -0.86 13.05 -3.22
CA PRO A 104 -1.88 12.19 -3.80
C PRO A 104 -3.17 12.22 -2.95
N LEU A 105 -4.31 12.23 -3.62
CA LEU A 105 -5.65 12.08 -3.05
C LEU A 105 -6.07 10.61 -2.94
N SER A 106 -5.39 9.71 -3.65
CA SER A 106 -5.59 8.27 -3.57
C SER A 106 -4.27 7.51 -3.80
N LEU A 107 -4.21 6.31 -3.23
CA LEU A 107 -3.09 5.37 -3.37
C LEU A 107 -3.66 4.00 -3.73
N VAL A 108 -2.92 3.22 -4.50
CA VAL A 108 -3.19 1.79 -4.69
C VAL A 108 -2.32 1.00 -3.73
N LEU A 109 -2.91 -0.03 -3.13
CA LEU A 109 -2.26 -1.09 -2.38
C LEU A 109 -2.64 -2.40 -3.04
N ASP A 110 -1.65 -3.20 -3.44
CA ASP A 110 -1.85 -4.44 -4.17
C ASP A 110 -0.98 -5.55 -3.56
N ASN A 111 -1.61 -6.62 -3.07
CA ASN A 111 -0.95 -7.76 -2.43
C ASN A 111 -0.54 -8.87 -3.43
N GLU A 112 -1.02 -8.83 -4.67
CA GLU A 112 -0.72 -9.85 -5.70
C GLU A 112 0.35 -9.35 -6.67
N GLY A 113 0.27 -8.08 -7.07
CA GLY A 113 1.11 -7.51 -8.10
C GLY A 113 1.06 -6.00 -8.11
N ILE A 114 0.94 -5.40 -9.29
CA ILE A 114 0.62 -3.98 -9.44
C ILE A 114 -0.03 -3.78 -10.80
N TYR A 115 -1.11 -2.99 -10.86
CA TYR A 115 -1.99 -2.86 -12.03
C TYR A 115 -1.33 -2.55 -13.38
N TYR A 116 -0.13 -1.96 -13.40
CA TYR A 116 0.57 -1.61 -14.64
C TYR A 116 1.52 -2.71 -15.13
N ASN A 117 1.76 -3.76 -14.34
CA ASN A 117 2.72 -4.81 -14.67
C ASN A 117 1.99 -6.03 -15.27
N PRO A 118 1.99 -6.20 -16.60
CA PRO A 118 1.25 -7.28 -17.25
C PRO A 118 1.91 -8.66 -17.10
N ASN A 119 3.10 -8.75 -16.49
CA ASN A 119 3.83 -10.02 -16.37
C ASN A 119 3.37 -10.86 -15.17
N HIS A 120 2.60 -10.27 -14.25
CA HIS A 120 2.12 -10.93 -13.04
C HIS A 120 0.67 -10.51 -12.76
N PRO A 121 -0.17 -11.41 -12.23
CA PRO A 121 -1.51 -11.03 -11.80
C PRO A 121 -1.50 -9.90 -10.76
N SER A 122 -2.57 -9.11 -10.75
CA SER A 122 -2.81 -8.02 -9.81
C SER A 122 -4.18 -8.16 -9.13
N GLU A 123 -4.33 -7.60 -7.93
CA GLU A 123 -5.63 -7.57 -7.25
C GLU A 123 -6.68 -6.82 -8.08
N LEU A 124 -6.26 -5.85 -8.91
CA LEU A 124 -7.17 -5.17 -9.85
C LEU A 124 -7.71 -6.12 -10.92
N GLU A 125 -6.88 -6.98 -11.51
CA GLU A 125 -7.34 -7.99 -12.47
C GLU A 125 -8.31 -8.96 -11.80
N THR A 126 -7.95 -9.46 -10.61
CA THR A 126 -8.83 -10.32 -9.81
C THR A 126 -10.17 -9.64 -9.50
N LEU A 127 -10.16 -8.33 -9.17
CA LEU A 127 -11.37 -7.54 -8.91
C LEU A 127 -12.23 -7.40 -10.17
N ILE A 128 -11.64 -7.17 -11.34
CA ILE A 128 -12.37 -7.05 -12.61
C ILE A 128 -12.98 -8.40 -13.01
N GLU A 129 -12.22 -9.49 -12.89
CA GLU A 129 -12.67 -10.83 -13.29
C GLU A 129 -13.75 -11.40 -12.39
N ARG A 130 -13.66 -11.15 -11.08
CA ARG A 130 -14.50 -11.81 -10.06
C ARG A 130 -15.44 -10.86 -9.33
N GLY A 131 -15.30 -9.56 -9.56
CA GLY A 131 -16.12 -8.53 -8.94
C GLY A 131 -17.59 -8.66 -9.34
N ARG A 132 -18.48 -8.53 -8.35
CA ARG A 132 -19.92 -8.46 -8.59
C ARG A 132 -20.31 -7.00 -8.75
N PHE A 133 -20.26 -6.50 -9.98
CA PHE A 133 -20.71 -5.16 -10.32
C PHE A 133 -22.22 -5.18 -10.58
N THR A 134 -23.01 -4.48 -9.76
CA THR A 134 -24.45 -4.30 -10.00
C THR A 134 -24.73 -2.91 -10.54
N GLU A 135 -25.79 -2.72 -11.33
CA GLU A 135 -26.12 -1.43 -11.98
C GLU A 135 -26.24 -0.24 -11.01
N ASN A 136 -26.52 -0.50 -9.71
CA ASN A 136 -26.64 0.52 -8.67
C ASN A 136 -25.39 0.64 -7.75
N SER A 137 -24.22 0.17 -8.18
CA SER A 137 -22.99 0.21 -7.36
C SER A 137 -22.22 1.54 -7.43
N LEU A 138 -22.88 2.64 -7.83
CA LEU A 138 -22.30 3.99 -7.91
C LEU A 138 -23.05 4.98 -7.04
#